data_AF-A0AAV3PWX5-F1
#
_entry.id   AF-A0AAV3PWX5-F1
#
_cell.length_a   1.000
_cell.length_b   1.000
_cell.length_c   1.000
_cell.angle_alpha   90.00
_cell.angle_beta   90.00
_cell.angle_gamma   90.00
#
_symmetry.space_group_name_H-M   'P 1'
#
loop_
_entity.id
_entity.type
_entity.pdbx_description
1 polymer ?
#
loop_
_entity_poly.entity_id
_entity_poly.type
_entity_poly.pdbx_seq_one_letter_code
_entity_poly.pdbx_strand_id
1 'polypeptide(L)'
;MSDKQKGLQSVLGEILPRIEHRNCVQHIYINFKIYHGSQFLRNKFWTCARASTMAFKKVDPTAFDWIEKNAGNPKYWCKAFFSLEVKSDMLCNNLNEFFNSFILSARDKPIITMFERIRRLIMERIKDRKFLVGCKPGPLCSRISRILEKRTAYEDGYTYSWNGVDGFEVYSYSGDHFKVNLRKKECSCRI
;
A
#
# COMPACT_ATOMS: atom_id res chain seq x y z
N MET A 1 1.16 0.83 -11.16
CA MET A 1 1.85 1.83 -10.31
C MET A 1 3.09 2.32 -11.04
N SER A 2 3.41 3.61 -11.01
CA SER A 2 4.59 4.17 -11.66
C SER A 2 5.22 5.29 -10.85
N ASP A 3 6.37 5.75 -11.31
CA ASP A 3 6.96 6.99 -10.81
C ASP A 3 6.17 8.19 -11.35
N LYS A 4 6.26 9.34 -10.67
CA LYS A 4 5.51 10.55 -11.06
C LYS A 4 6.18 11.20 -12.27
N GLN A 5 5.86 10.72 -13.46
CA GLN A 5 6.30 11.30 -14.73
C GLN A 5 5.24 12.22 -15.34
N LYS A 6 5.68 13.33 -15.95
CA LYS A 6 4.78 14.27 -16.64
C LYS A 6 4.17 13.58 -17.87
N GLY A 7 2.88 13.82 -18.13
CA GLY A 7 2.17 13.28 -19.30
C GLY A 7 1.69 11.84 -19.17
N LEU A 8 2.36 10.98 -18.39
CA LEU A 8 2.02 9.55 -18.27
C LEU A 8 0.57 9.32 -17.81
N GLN A 9 0.09 10.12 -16.85
CA GLN A 9 -1.29 9.98 -16.35
C GLN A 9 -2.34 10.33 -17.41
N SER A 10 -2.08 11.34 -18.25
CA SER A 10 -2.97 11.72 -19.35
C SER A 10 -3.07 10.59 -20.36
N VAL A 11 -1.91 10.11 -20.81
CA VAL A 11 -1.80 9.03 -21.80
C VAL A 11 -2.45 7.74 -21.29
N LEU A 12 -2.27 7.41 -20.01
CA LEU A 12 -2.94 6.24 -19.42
C LEU A 12 -4.45 6.43 -19.33
N GLY A 13 -4.93 7.64 -19.05
CA GLY A 13 -6.36 7.95 -19.07
C GLY A 13 -6.98 7.84 -20.48
N GLU A 14 -6.21 8.13 -21.51
CA GLU A 14 -6.64 8.02 -22.91
C GLU A 14 -6.63 6.57 -23.40
N ILE A 15 -5.52 5.84 -23.19
CA ILE A 15 -5.33 4.49 -23.73
C ILE A 15 -6.03 3.43 -22.85
N LEU A 16 -6.03 3.63 -21.52
CA LEU A 16 -6.49 2.66 -20.53
C LEU A 16 -7.43 3.31 -19.49
N PRO A 17 -8.56 3.90 -19.93
CA PRO A 17 -9.44 4.72 -19.06
C PRO A 17 -10.04 3.96 -17.88
N ARG A 18 -10.16 2.63 -17.99
CA ARG A 18 -10.73 1.76 -16.95
C ARG A 18 -9.70 1.29 -15.91
N ILE A 19 -8.41 1.54 -16.13
CA ILE A 19 -7.37 1.07 -15.23
C ILE A 19 -7.08 2.13 -14.17
N GLU A 20 -7.14 1.72 -12.92
CA GLU A 20 -6.67 2.55 -11.83
C GLU A 20 -5.15 2.70 -11.89
N HIS A 21 -4.68 3.89 -12.23
CA HIS A 21 -3.28 4.27 -12.11
C HIS A 21 -2.96 4.76 -10.69
N ARG A 22 -1.77 4.40 -10.19
CA ARG A 22 -1.26 4.80 -8.88
C ARG A 22 0.18 5.30 -9.02
N ASN A 23 0.49 6.43 -8.40
CA ASN A 23 1.84 6.95 -8.26
C ASN A 23 2.55 6.28 -7.08
N CYS A 24 3.84 6.04 -7.26
CA CYS A 24 4.73 5.60 -6.21
C CYS A 24 4.86 6.68 -5.14
N VAL A 25 4.37 6.39 -3.93
CA VAL A 25 4.39 7.31 -2.78
C VAL A 25 5.81 7.68 -2.38
N GLN A 26 6.78 6.79 -2.58
CA GLN A 26 8.19 7.05 -2.30
C GLN A 26 8.71 8.27 -3.07
N HIS A 27 8.33 8.42 -4.35
CA HIS A 27 8.76 9.55 -5.17
C HIS A 27 8.13 10.87 -4.72
N ILE A 28 6.87 10.84 -4.27
CA ILE A 28 6.21 12.01 -3.68
C ILE A 28 6.90 12.39 -2.36
N TYR A 29 7.21 11.38 -1.53
CA TYR A 29 7.90 11.58 -0.26
C TYR A 29 9.31 12.17 -0.45
N ILE A 30 10.07 11.74 -1.46
CA ILE A 30 11.40 12.30 -1.75
C ILE A 30 11.30 13.81 -1.99
N ASN A 31 10.32 14.25 -2.78
CA ASN A 31 10.08 15.69 -3.00
C ASN A 31 9.62 16.40 -1.72
N PHE A 32 8.75 15.78 -0.93
CA PHE A 32 8.30 16.32 0.35
C PHE A 32 9.46 16.51 1.33
N LYS A 33 10.36 15.52 1.42
CA LYS A 33 11.50 15.49 2.35
C LYS A 33 12.46 16.66 2.12
N ILE A 34 12.59 17.16 0.89
CA ILE A 34 13.45 18.32 0.56
C ILE A 34 13.02 19.55 1.35
N TYR A 35 11.71 19.75 1.54
CA TYR A 35 11.16 20.90 2.26
C TYR A 35 10.84 20.57 3.73
N HIS A 36 10.54 19.30 4.02
CA HIS A 36 10.05 18.83 5.32
C HIS A 36 10.87 17.61 5.81
N GLY A 37 12.10 17.87 6.23
CA GLY A 37 13.08 16.83 6.56
C GLY A 37 12.87 16.11 7.91
N SER A 38 11.95 16.56 8.77
CA SER A 38 11.83 16.02 10.13
C SER A 38 11.26 14.59 10.15
N GLN A 39 11.75 13.76 11.09
CA GLN A 39 11.27 12.39 11.27
C GLN A 39 9.77 12.34 11.65
N PHE A 40 9.30 13.34 12.40
CA PHE A 40 7.89 13.51 12.74
C PHE A 40 7.02 13.68 11.49
N LEU A 41 7.39 14.60 10.60
CA LEU A 41 6.65 14.86 9.35
C LEU A 41 6.74 13.68 8.39
N ARG A 42 7.89 12.99 8.33
CA ARG A 42 8.00 11.71 7.62
C ARG A 42 6.94 10.72 8.10
N ASN A 43 6.86 10.48 9.40
CA ASN A 43 5.90 9.51 9.95
C ASN A 43 4.46 9.94 9.67
N LYS A 44 4.13 11.22 9.83
CA LYS A 44 2.80 11.76 9.50
C LYS A 44 2.46 11.60 8.02
N PHE A 45 3.39 11.91 7.11
CA PHE A 45 3.20 11.73 5.67
C PHE A 45 2.89 10.27 5.32
N TRP A 46 3.65 9.31 5.87
CA TRP A 46 3.42 7.89 5.62
C TRP A 46 2.13 7.36 6.27
N THR A 47 1.79 7.83 7.46
CA THR A 47 0.50 7.52 8.11
C THR A 47 -0.65 8.00 7.24
N CYS A 48 -0.54 9.23 6.71
CA CYS A 48 -1.45 9.74 5.71
C CYS A 48 -1.51 8.81 4.51
N ALA A 49 -0.45 8.64 3.72
CA ALA A 49 -0.53 7.83 2.49
C ALA A 49 -1.12 6.41 2.69
N ARG A 50 -0.94 5.81 3.88
CA ARG A 50 -1.48 4.49 4.27
C ARG A 50 -2.89 4.51 4.86
N ALA A 51 -3.40 5.65 5.28
CA ALA A 51 -4.71 5.77 5.87
C ALA A 51 -5.78 5.27 4.89
N SER A 52 -6.71 4.46 5.39
CA SER A 52 -7.82 3.92 4.59
C SER A 52 -9.07 4.81 4.66
N THR A 53 -8.99 5.94 5.37
CA THR A 53 -10.06 6.92 5.61
C THR A 53 -9.51 8.34 5.45
N MET A 54 -10.38 9.33 5.18
CA MET A 54 -9.96 10.72 4.93
C MET A 54 -9.53 11.50 6.20
N ALA A 55 -8.81 10.87 7.12
CA ALA A 55 -8.28 11.53 8.33
C ALA A 55 -7.03 12.41 8.08
N PHE A 56 -6.69 12.67 6.81
CA PHE A 56 -5.49 13.39 6.35
C PHE A 56 -5.36 14.80 6.90
N LYS A 57 -6.46 15.42 7.34
CA LYS A 57 -6.50 16.82 7.78
C LYS A 57 -5.87 17.06 9.16
N LYS A 58 -5.40 16.02 9.86
CA LYS A 58 -4.75 16.13 11.18
C LYS A 58 -3.21 16.15 11.11
N VAL A 59 -2.65 16.61 9.99
CA VAL A 59 -1.20 16.83 9.82
C VAL A 59 -0.86 18.28 10.16
N ASP A 60 0.40 18.53 10.49
CA ASP A 60 0.95 19.89 10.56
C ASP A 60 0.46 20.75 9.37
N PRO A 61 -0.08 21.97 9.62
CA PRO A 61 -0.68 22.79 8.57
C PRO A 61 0.27 23.09 7.41
N THR A 62 1.56 23.35 7.68
CA THR A 62 2.53 23.70 6.63
C THR A 62 2.83 22.51 5.72
N ALA A 63 2.91 21.31 6.30
CA ALA A 63 3.07 20.08 5.54
C ALA A 63 1.80 19.71 4.76
N PHE A 64 0.62 19.99 5.31
CA PHE A 64 -0.66 19.78 4.63
C PHE A 64 -0.77 20.69 3.40
N ASP A 65 -0.48 21.98 3.54
CA ASP A 65 -0.46 22.93 2.44
C ASP A 65 0.51 22.51 1.32
N TRP A 66 1.69 21.99 1.69
CA TRP A 66 2.62 21.47 0.70
C TRP A 66 2.03 20.27 -0.04
N ILE A 67 1.40 19.33 0.66
CA ILE A 67 0.79 18.13 0.07
C ILE A 67 -0.32 18.54 -0.91
N GLU A 68 -1.20 19.44 -0.52
CA GLU A 68 -2.30 19.92 -1.37
C GLU A 68 -1.78 20.57 -2.65
N LYS A 69 -0.73 21.41 -2.53
CA LYS A 69 -0.15 22.13 -3.66
C LYS A 69 0.74 21.27 -4.56
N ASN A 70 1.52 20.34 -4.00
CA ASN A 70 2.65 19.70 -4.70
C ASN A 70 2.52 18.18 -4.88
N ALA A 71 1.82 17.47 -4.00
CA ALA A 71 1.68 16.01 -4.11
C ALA A 71 0.81 15.63 -5.32
N GLY A 72 -0.08 16.54 -5.76
CA GLY A 72 -1.07 16.29 -6.80
C GLY A 72 -2.29 15.54 -6.24
N ASN A 73 -3.21 15.15 -7.11
CA ASN A 73 -4.50 14.58 -6.70
C ASN A 73 -4.31 13.32 -5.81
N PRO A 74 -4.84 13.31 -4.57
CA PRO A 74 -4.77 12.18 -3.63
C PRO A 74 -5.25 10.85 -4.20
N LYS A 75 -6.16 10.85 -5.18
CA LYS A 75 -6.63 9.65 -5.88
C LYS A 75 -5.49 8.76 -6.39
N TYR A 76 -4.36 9.35 -6.76
CA TYR A 76 -3.24 8.60 -7.34
C TYR A 76 -2.26 8.03 -6.31
N TRP A 77 -2.26 8.49 -5.06
CA TRP A 77 -1.18 8.14 -4.13
C TRP A 77 -1.63 7.83 -2.70
N CYS A 78 -2.84 8.20 -2.35
CA CYS A 78 -3.41 7.96 -1.03
C CYS A 78 -4.34 6.74 -1.07
N LYS A 79 -4.11 5.81 -0.14
CA LYS A 79 -4.88 4.57 -0.04
C LYS A 79 -6.37 4.76 0.18
N ALA A 80 -6.78 5.81 0.90
CA ALA A 80 -8.19 6.09 1.18
C ALA A 80 -9.02 6.20 -0.12
N PHE A 81 -8.42 6.76 -1.18
CA PHE A 81 -9.09 6.99 -2.47
C PHE A 81 -8.96 5.85 -3.48
N PHE A 82 -8.24 4.77 -3.16
CA PHE A 82 -8.06 3.66 -4.09
C PHE A 82 -9.33 2.80 -4.22
N SER A 83 -9.57 2.28 -5.42
CA SER A 83 -10.64 1.34 -5.72
C SER A 83 -10.59 0.11 -4.80
N LEU A 84 -11.78 -0.36 -4.43
CA LEU A 84 -11.98 -1.57 -3.64
C LEU A 84 -11.90 -2.85 -4.49
N GLU A 85 -11.96 -2.74 -5.81
CA GLU A 85 -11.88 -3.86 -6.74
C GLU A 85 -10.52 -4.56 -6.63
N VAL A 86 -9.44 -3.78 -6.60
CA VAL A 86 -8.06 -4.29 -6.48
C VAL A 86 -7.48 -3.91 -5.13
N LYS A 87 -7.60 -4.83 -4.17
CA LYS A 87 -7.07 -4.68 -2.81
C LYS A 87 -5.57 -4.95 -2.80
N SER A 88 -4.79 -3.87 -2.84
CA SER A 88 -3.33 -3.93 -2.70
C SER A 88 -2.85 -2.94 -1.64
N ASP A 89 -2.03 -3.43 -0.71
CA ASP A 89 -1.37 -2.61 0.31
C ASP A 89 -0.08 -1.94 -0.22
N MET A 90 0.28 -2.20 -1.48
CA MET A 90 1.46 -1.62 -2.11
C MET A 90 1.21 -0.14 -2.39
N LEU A 91 2.09 0.70 -1.85
CA LEU A 91 2.15 2.15 -2.10
C LEU A 91 3.42 2.58 -2.83
N CYS A 92 4.40 1.69 -2.91
CA CYS A 92 5.69 1.96 -3.52
C CYS A 92 5.93 1.00 -4.68
N ASN A 93 6.69 1.47 -5.67
CA ASN A 93 7.14 0.71 -6.82
C ASN A 93 8.26 -0.31 -6.49
N ASN A 94 8.28 -0.78 -5.24
CA ASN A 94 9.34 -1.60 -4.67
C ASN A 94 9.53 -2.93 -5.40
N LEU A 95 8.49 -3.45 -6.07
CA LEU A 95 8.60 -4.67 -6.86
C LEU A 95 9.46 -4.47 -8.10
N ASN A 96 9.30 -3.34 -8.81
CA ASN A 96 10.07 -3.03 -10.00
C ASN A 96 11.52 -2.67 -9.63
N GLU A 97 11.70 -1.88 -8.57
CA GLU A 97 13.04 -1.55 -8.04
C GLU A 97 13.79 -2.82 -7.58
N PHE A 98 13.12 -3.70 -6.83
CA PHE A 98 13.68 -4.98 -6.42
C PHE A 98 14.03 -5.86 -7.62
N PHE A 99 13.14 -5.97 -8.60
CA PHE A 99 13.38 -6.79 -9.79
C PHE A 99 14.59 -6.28 -10.59
N ASN A 100 14.67 -4.96 -10.81
CA ASN A 100 15.79 -4.35 -11.52
C ASN A 100 17.12 -4.62 -10.82
N SER A 101 17.16 -4.53 -9.49
CA SER A 101 18.34 -4.89 -8.70
C SER A 101 18.64 -6.39 -8.77
N PHE A 102 17.62 -7.23 -8.71
CA PHE A 102 17.74 -8.69 -8.71
C PHE A 102 18.37 -9.23 -10.00
N ILE A 103 18.00 -8.67 -11.15
CA ILE A 103 18.55 -9.10 -12.46
C ILE A 103 19.83 -8.35 -12.85
N LEU A 104 20.27 -7.37 -12.05
CA LEU A 104 21.35 -6.47 -12.44
C LEU A 104 22.63 -7.21 -12.83
N SER A 105 23.00 -8.26 -12.08
CA SER A 105 24.19 -9.09 -12.35
C SER A 105 24.08 -10.02 -13.56
N ALA A 106 22.88 -10.15 -14.13
CA ALA A 106 22.64 -10.92 -15.35
C ALA A 106 22.58 -10.02 -16.60
N ARG A 107 22.24 -8.75 -16.41
CA ARG A 107 21.95 -7.80 -17.50
C ARG A 107 23.17 -7.42 -18.35
N ASP A 108 24.37 -7.59 -17.81
CA ASP A 108 25.64 -7.33 -18.50
C ASP A 108 26.13 -8.54 -19.33
N LYS A 109 25.36 -9.63 -19.39
CA LYS A 109 25.75 -10.87 -20.06
C LYS A 109 25.16 -10.97 -21.47
N PRO A 110 25.77 -11.79 -22.37
CA PRO A 110 25.16 -12.14 -23.65
C PRO A 110 23.75 -12.71 -23.46
N ILE A 111 22.88 -12.52 -24.46
CA ILE A 111 21.43 -12.79 -24.33
C ILE A 111 21.10 -14.19 -23.77
N ILE A 112 21.77 -15.23 -24.27
CA ILE A 112 21.57 -16.62 -23.82
C ILE A 112 21.98 -16.76 -22.35
N THR A 113 23.18 -16.26 -22.00
CA THR A 113 23.72 -16.31 -20.64
C THR A 113 22.88 -15.51 -19.65
N MET A 114 22.37 -14.35 -20.08
CA MET A 114 21.48 -13.50 -19.27
C MET A 114 20.21 -14.28 -18.91
N PHE A 115 19.53 -14.89 -19.90
CA PHE A 115 18.31 -15.66 -19.67
C PHE A 115 18.56 -16.87 -18.76
N GLU A 116 19.64 -17.61 -18.99
CA GLU A 116 20.00 -18.74 -18.13
C GLU A 116 20.26 -18.31 -16.68
N ARG A 117 20.91 -17.17 -16.47
CA ARG A 117 21.16 -16.64 -15.14
C ARG A 117 19.88 -16.17 -14.45
N ILE A 118 19.00 -15.46 -15.17
CA ILE A 118 17.69 -15.04 -14.65
C ILE A 118 16.84 -16.28 -14.28
N ARG A 119 16.83 -17.32 -15.13
CA ARG A 119 16.12 -18.57 -14.88
C ARG A 119 16.58 -19.21 -13.57
N ARG A 120 17.90 -19.36 -13.37
CA ARG A 120 18.48 -19.92 -12.14
C ARG A 120 18.11 -19.11 -10.90
N LEU A 121 18.23 -17.79 -10.97
CA LEU A 121 17.84 -16.88 -9.88
C LEU A 121 16.37 -17.05 -9.49
N ILE A 122 15.47 -17.17 -10.47
CA ILE A 122 14.03 -17.39 -10.23
C ILE A 122 13.79 -18.76 -9.58
N MET A 123 14.45 -19.82 -10.07
CA MET A 123 14.31 -21.17 -9.51
C MET A 123 14.75 -21.22 -8.04
N GLU A 124 15.91 -20.67 -7.71
CA GLU A 124 16.43 -20.60 -6.34
C GLU A 124 15.45 -19.86 -5.43
N ARG A 125 14.95 -18.70 -5.88
CA ARG A 125 13.96 -17.93 -5.14
C ARG A 125 12.67 -18.72 -4.89
N ILE A 126 12.15 -19.43 -5.90
CA ILE A 126 10.94 -20.25 -5.74
C ILE A 126 11.18 -21.38 -4.74
N LYS A 127 12.31 -22.07 -4.83
CA LYS A 127 12.71 -23.14 -3.90
C LYS A 127 12.73 -22.61 -2.47
N ASP A 128 13.43 -21.50 -2.22
CA ASP A 128 13.57 -20.93 -0.87
C ASP A 128 12.21 -20.46 -0.32
N ARG A 129 11.35 -19.89 -1.18
CA ARG A 129 10.00 -19.47 -0.77
C ARG A 129 9.10 -20.65 -0.44
N LYS A 130 9.15 -21.73 -1.22
CA LYS A 130 8.41 -22.97 -0.93
C LYS A 130 8.84 -23.57 0.40
N PHE A 131 10.15 -23.64 0.65
CA PHE A 131 10.68 -24.13 1.92
C PHE A 131 10.18 -23.29 3.11
N LEU A 132 10.31 -21.95 3.03
CA LEU A 132 9.86 -21.04 4.09
C LEU A 132 8.37 -21.10 4.39
N VAL A 133 7.53 -21.43 3.41
CA VAL A 133 6.08 -21.61 3.59
C VAL A 133 5.79 -22.97 4.20
N GLY A 134 6.43 -24.04 3.72
CA GLY A 134 6.25 -25.40 4.23
C GLY A 134 6.63 -25.56 5.71
N CYS A 135 7.58 -24.77 6.20
CA CYS A 135 7.99 -24.80 7.62
C CYS A 135 7.06 -24.03 8.57
N LYS A 136 5.96 -23.43 8.11
CA LYS A 136 5.09 -22.60 8.95
C LYS A 136 3.72 -23.23 9.17
N PRO A 137 3.25 -23.32 10.42
CA PRO A 137 1.89 -23.76 10.70
C PRO A 137 0.90 -22.67 10.28
N GLY A 138 -0.20 -23.11 9.66
CA GLY A 138 -1.35 -22.26 9.35
C GLY A 138 -1.31 -21.58 7.98
N PRO A 139 -2.39 -20.86 7.63
CA PRO A 139 -2.60 -20.34 6.27
C PRO A 139 -1.86 -19.02 5.98
N LEU A 140 -1.25 -18.40 6.99
CA LEU A 140 -0.66 -17.05 6.87
C LEU A 140 0.86 -17.05 7.05
N CYS A 141 1.54 -16.32 6.18
CA CYS A 141 2.96 -16.02 6.33
C CYS A 141 3.18 -15.14 7.58
N SER A 142 4.26 -15.41 8.33
CA SER A 142 4.61 -14.68 9.57
C SER A 142 4.58 -13.15 9.47
N ARG A 143 4.94 -12.56 8.32
CA ARG A 143 4.86 -11.10 8.11
C ARG A 143 3.42 -10.60 8.17
N ILE A 144 2.49 -11.32 7.55
CA ILE A 144 1.07 -10.97 7.53
C ILE A 144 0.46 -11.22 8.91
N SER A 145 0.76 -12.35 9.54
CA SER A 145 0.31 -12.63 10.92
C SER A 145 0.70 -11.50 11.88
N ARG A 146 1.98 -11.08 11.85
CA ARG A 146 2.48 -9.97 12.66
C ARG A 146 1.80 -8.63 12.34
N ILE A 147 1.39 -8.40 11.10
CA ILE A 147 0.64 -7.18 10.73
C ILE A 147 -0.77 -7.23 11.32
N LEU A 148 -1.42 -8.39 11.28
CA LEU A 148 -2.75 -8.58 11.86
C LEU A 148 -2.69 -8.42 13.39
N GLU A 149 -1.79 -9.12 14.07
CA GLU A 149 -1.57 -9.02 15.52
C GLU A 149 -1.39 -7.57 15.97
N LYS A 150 -0.57 -6.78 15.25
CA LYS A 150 -0.36 -5.36 15.56
C LYS A 150 -1.61 -4.50 15.37
N ARG A 151 -2.46 -4.82 14.40
CA ARG A 151 -3.71 -4.10 14.18
C ARG A 151 -4.73 -4.44 15.25
N THR A 152 -4.88 -5.74 15.55
CA THR A 152 -5.74 -6.22 16.63
C THR A 152 -5.36 -5.61 17.98
N ALA A 153 -4.06 -5.55 18.31
CA ALA A 153 -3.60 -4.94 19.55
C ALA A 153 -3.86 -3.41 19.65
N TYR A 154 -3.98 -2.71 18.51
CA TYR A 154 -4.30 -1.28 18.49
C TYR A 154 -5.81 -1.02 18.54
N GLU A 155 -6.62 -2.02 18.20
CA GLU A 155 -8.08 -1.96 18.14
C GLU A 155 -8.76 -2.43 19.43
N ASP A 156 -8.00 -2.66 20.51
CA ASP A 156 -8.46 -3.17 21.81
C ASP A 156 -9.56 -2.29 22.48
N GLY A 157 -9.79 -1.08 21.96
CA GLY A 157 -10.87 -0.18 22.37
C GLY A 157 -12.21 -0.35 21.62
N TYR A 158 -12.31 -1.30 20.69
CA TYR A 158 -13.52 -1.55 19.89
C TYR A 158 -14.21 -2.85 20.30
N THR A 159 -15.53 -2.81 20.41
CA THR A 159 -16.42 -3.97 20.57
C THR A 159 -17.36 -4.04 19.37
N TYR A 160 -18.01 -5.19 19.17
CA TYR A 160 -18.99 -5.35 18.10
C TYR A 160 -20.26 -6.07 18.56
N SER A 161 -21.36 -5.73 17.90
CA SER A 161 -22.63 -6.48 17.91
C SER A 161 -22.84 -7.12 16.55
N TRP A 162 -23.14 -8.42 16.53
CA TRP A 162 -23.35 -9.18 15.29
C TRP A 162 -24.85 -9.38 15.02
N ASN A 163 -25.27 -9.19 13.77
CA ASN A 163 -26.67 -9.34 13.37
C ASN A 163 -27.10 -10.78 13.06
N GLY A 164 -26.26 -11.78 13.35
CA GLY A 164 -26.53 -13.20 13.07
C GLY A 164 -26.26 -13.63 11.62
N VAL A 165 -25.85 -12.71 10.74
CA VAL A 165 -25.54 -12.99 9.33
C VAL A 165 -24.16 -12.45 8.98
N ASP A 166 -24.06 -11.39 8.18
CA ASP A 166 -22.81 -10.81 7.70
C ASP A 166 -22.60 -9.36 8.17
N GLY A 167 -23.53 -8.83 8.96
CA GLY A 167 -23.54 -7.44 9.42
C GLY A 167 -23.05 -7.32 10.86
N PHE A 168 -22.16 -6.36 11.07
CA PHE A 168 -21.55 -6.06 12.35
C PHE A 168 -21.68 -4.56 12.61
N GLU A 169 -22.11 -4.21 13.81
CA GLU A 169 -22.00 -2.85 14.33
C GLU A 169 -20.79 -2.81 15.25
N VAL A 170 -19.77 -2.07 14.86
CA VAL A 170 -18.51 -1.93 15.58
C VAL A 170 -18.50 -0.56 16.26
N TYR A 171 -18.27 -0.52 17.56
CA TYR A 171 -18.31 0.71 18.34
C TYR A 171 -17.18 0.77 19.35
N SER A 172 -16.72 1.99 19.64
CA SER A 172 -15.67 2.26 20.64
C SER A 172 -16.24 2.94 21.89
N TYR A 173 -15.52 2.82 23.00
CA TYR A 173 -15.82 3.60 24.21
C TYR A 173 -15.68 5.11 23.99
N SER A 174 -14.96 5.54 22.96
CA SER A 174 -14.82 6.96 22.55
C SER A 174 -16.01 7.49 21.73
N GLY A 175 -17.02 6.65 21.45
CA GLY A 175 -18.23 7.05 20.73
C GLY A 175 -18.13 6.95 19.21
N ASP A 176 -17.10 6.29 18.67
CA ASP A 176 -17.06 5.99 17.25
C ASP A 176 -18.00 4.81 16.95
N HIS A 177 -18.80 4.93 15.89
CA HIS A 177 -19.73 3.89 15.47
C HIS A 177 -19.57 3.59 13.97
N PHE A 178 -19.37 2.32 13.64
CA PHE A 178 -19.15 1.85 12.28
C PHE A 178 -20.05 0.66 11.94
N LYS A 179 -20.59 0.67 10.73
CA LYS A 179 -21.31 -0.47 10.14
C LYS A 179 -20.36 -1.23 9.24
N VAL A 180 -20.20 -2.52 9.48
CA VAL A 180 -19.31 -3.41 8.73
C VAL A 180 -20.15 -4.55 8.14
N ASN A 181 -19.96 -4.83 6.86
CA ASN A 181 -20.57 -5.98 6.20
C ASN A 181 -19.48 -6.89 5.61
N LEU A 182 -19.34 -8.10 6.15
CA LEU A 182 -18.28 -9.02 5.75
C LEU A 182 -18.52 -9.66 4.37
N ARG A 183 -19.77 -9.93 4.01
CA ARG A 183 -20.12 -10.47 2.68
C ARG A 183 -19.81 -9.47 1.57
N LYS A 184 -20.25 -8.22 1.74
CA LYS A 184 -19.97 -7.12 0.80
C LYS A 184 -18.53 -6.60 0.92
N LYS A 185 -17.85 -6.90 2.04
CA LYS A 185 -16.50 -6.41 2.38
C LYS A 185 -16.44 -4.87 2.45
N GLU A 186 -17.48 -4.28 3.05
CA GLU A 186 -17.69 -2.83 3.17
C GLU A 186 -17.64 -2.39 4.64
N CYS A 187 -17.18 -1.15 4.89
CA CYS A 187 -17.14 -0.52 6.20
C CYS A 187 -17.52 0.95 6.06
N SER A 188 -18.42 1.46 6.91
CA SER A 188 -18.82 2.87 6.91
C SER A 188 -17.69 3.82 7.30
N CYS A 189 -16.59 3.30 7.85
CA CYS A 189 -15.37 4.05 8.09
C CYS A 189 -14.73 4.58 6.79
N ARG A 190 -15.04 3.96 5.64
CA ARG A 190 -14.56 4.34 4.32
C ARG A 190 -15.71 5.01 3.56
N ILE A 191 -15.69 6.36 3.53
CA ILE A 191 -16.59 7.19 2.73
C ILE A 191 -16.13 7.14 1.27
#